data_AF-A0A0F9LDX3-F1
#
_entry.id   AF-A0A0F9LDX3-F1
#
_cell.length_a   1.000
_cell.length_b   1.000
_cell.length_c   1.000
_cell.angle_alpha   90.00
_cell.angle_beta   90.00
_cell.angle_gamma   90.00
#
_symmetry.space_group_name_H-M   'P 1'
#
loop_
_entity.id
_entity.type
_entity.pdbx_description
1 polymer ?
#
loop_
_entity_poly.entity_id
_entity_poly.type
_entity_poly.pdbx_seq_one_letter_code
_entity_poly.pdbx_strand_id
1 'polypeptide(L)'
;MSPLLLLLFAAFGSMVAVFDPFDGEDDTGTSEDDAMRVGDEDPLVDSNGAALSEPDPNSEAESLNEGLSESDSVSGSEGDDILNGSSGADAIQGGDGNDVLSGSADGTGDDGMPDQLFGEAGDDVLYLGSDDTGVGGEGADTFIATADAQGNVTIEDYNSEQDALVVETYDKNTSVSHQTVSEGSLKVSLSTGLTITLPGVDSPLNDDVISFVLANPLHDGG
;
A
#
# COMPACT_ATOMS: atom_id res chain seq x y z
N MET A 1 24.19 16.16 45.81
CA MET A 1 25.57 15.61 45.81
C MET A 1 25.47 14.12 45.58
N SER A 2 25.89 13.70 44.38
CA SER A 2 26.21 12.36 43.84
C SER A 2 25.17 11.21 43.83
N PRO A 3 25.21 10.27 42.86
CA PRO A 3 25.98 10.25 41.60
C PRO A 3 25.21 9.89 40.31
N LEU A 4 25.80 10.37 39.23
CA LEU A 4 25.92 9.84 37.86
C LEU A 4 25.78 8.31 37.73
N LEU A 5 25.00 7.83 36.74
CA LEU A 5 25.15 6.48 36.18
C LEU A 5 25.38 6.60 34.67
N LEU A 6 26.60 6.25 34.26
CA LEU A 6 27.12 6.16 32.91
C LEU A 6 27.45 4.68 32.66
N LEU A 7 26.81 4.02 31.70
CA LEU A 7 27.18 2.69 31.17
C LEU A 7 26.31 2.43 29.93
N LEU A 8 26.73 1.87 28.81
CA LEU A 8 28.03 1.51 28.22
C LEU A 8 27.65 1.09 26.77
N PHE A 9 28.24 1.68 25.74
CA PHE A 9 28.10 1.17 24.37
C PHE A 9 28.87 -0.15 24.25
N ALA A 10 28.20 -1.23 23.84
CA ALA A 10 28.84 -2.47 23.43
C ALA A 10 28.67 -2.64 21.92
N ALA A 11 29.78 -2.49 21.19
CA ALA A 11 29.93 -2.91 19.82
C ALA A 11 30.27 -4.41 19.79
N PHE A 12 29.57 -5.16 18.94
CA PHE A 12 30.01 -6.43 18.36
C PHE A 12 29.68 -6.30 16.86
N GLY A 13 30.59 -6.46 15.90
CA GLY A 13 31.68 -7.44 15.86
C GLY A 13 31.32 -8.45 14.78
N SER A 14 31.79 -8.19 13.56
CA SER A 14 31.52 -8.90 12.30
C SER A 14 31.68 -10.43 12.40
N MET A 15 30.75 -11.20 11.83
CA MET A 15 30.94 -12.64 11.62
C MET A 15 30.77 -12.95 10.12
N VAL A 16 31.93 -13.00 9.45
CA VAL A 16 32.13 -13.52 8.11
C VAL A 16 32.13 -15.04 8.20
N ALA A 17 31.20 -15.71 7.53
CA ALA A 17 31.28 -17.15 7.32
C ALA A 17 32.25 -17.43 6.17
N VAL A 18 33.43 -17.97 6.49
CA VAL A 18 34.37 -18.57 5.54
C VAL A 18 33.97 -20.03 5.39
N PHE A 19 33.48 -20.42 4.22
CA PHE A 19 33.37 -21.82 3.80
C PHE A 19 34.70 -22.21 3.14
N ASP A 20 35.43 -23.13 3.76
CA ASP A 20 36.66 -23.73 3.24
C ASP A 20 36.29 -25.00 2.44
N PRO A 21 36.89 -25.28 1.27
CA PRO A 21 36.39 -26.27 0.33
C PRO A 21 37.22 -27.58 0.34
N PHE A 22 36.63 -28.64 -0.20
CA PHE A 22 37.24 -29.92 -0.61
C PHE A 22 37.89 -30.82 0.46
N ASP A 23 37.24 -31.97 0.71
CA ASP A 23 37.95 -33.24 0.88
C ASP A 23 37.08 -34.41 0.40
N GLY A 24 37.65 -35.31 -0.40
CA GLY A 24 37.01 -36.55 -0.85
C GLY A 24 37.29 -36.96 -2.30
N GLU A 25 38.56 -37.26 -2.62
CA GLU A 25 38.91 -38.04 -3.81
C GLU A 25 38.74 -39.55 -3.54
N ASP A 26 38.19 -40.31 -4.49
CA ASP A 26 38.71 -41.65 -4.81
C ASP A 26 38.53 -41.94 -6.30
N ASP A 27 39.61 -42.41 -6.90
CA ASP A 27 39.96 -42.47 -8.32
C ASP A 27 40.03 -43.94 -8.74
N THR A 28 39.36 -44.34 -9.82
CA THR A 28 39.84 -45.46 -10.66
C THR A 28 39.42 -45.24 -12.11
N GLY A 29 40.36 -44.76 -12.93
CA GLY A 29 40.17 -44.60 -14.37
C GLY A 29 40.17 -45.88 -15.19
N THR A 30 39.79 -45.73 -16.46
CA THR A 30 40.40 -46.43 -17.60
C THR A 30 40.36 -45.53 -18.85
N SER A 31 41.56 -45.26 -19.39
CA SER A 31 41.96 -45.15 -20.81
C SER A 31 40.88 -45.42 -21.87
N GLU A 32 40.83 -44.81 -23.05
CA GLU A 32 41.75 -43.99 -23.86
C GLU A 32 40.89 -43.48 -25.04
N ASP A 33 41.46 -42.58 -25.85
CA ASP A 33 41.08 -42.30 -27.24
C ASP A 33 39.94 -41.30 -27.54
N ASP A 34 40.42 -40.08 -27.82
CA ASP A 34 40.33 -39.44 -29.13
C ASP A 34 38.98 -38.90 -29.65
N ALA A 35 39.13 -37.69 -30.21
CA ALA A 35 38.27 -37.01 -31.17
C ALA A 35 37.00 -36.32 -30.65
N MET A 36 37.06 -34.98 -30.71
CA MET A 36 35.90 -34.15 -31.02
C MET A 36 35.10 -34.75 -32.18
N ARG A 37 33.89 -35.22 -31.89
CA ARG A 37 32.81 -35.28 -32.87
C ARG A 37 31.57 -34.69 -32.22
N VAL A 38 31.29 -33.46 -32.61
CA VAL A 38 29.99 -32.81 -32.48
C VAL A 38 28.95 -33.75 -33.11
N GLY A 39 27.94 -34.11 -32.33
CA GLY A 39 26.86 -34.98 -32.77
C GLY A 39 26.04 -35.46 -31.59
N ASP A 40 24.94 -34.73 -31.37
CA ASP A 40 23.70 -35.19 -30.76
C ASP A 40 23.59 -34.91 -29.24
N GLU A 41 23.24 -33.64 -28.99
CA GLU A 41 22.46 -33.15 -27.84
C GLU A 41 21.34 -34.15 -27.48
N ASP A 42 21.36 -34.71 -26.27
CA ASP A 42 20.15 -35.25 -25.67
C ASP A 42 19.92 -34.47 -24.35
N PRO A 43 19.21 -33.32 -24.40
CA PRO A 43 18.96 -32.52 -23.22
C PRO A 43 18.06 -33.30 -22.25
N LEU A 44 18.34 -33.20 -20.95
CA LEU A 44 17.53 -33.79 -19.90
C LEU A 44 16.07 -33.30 -20.03
N VAL A 45 15.18 -34.24 -20.31
CA VAL A 45 13.76 -34.01 -20.60
C VAL A 45 12.92 -34.26 -19.34
N ASP A 46 11.90 -33.45 -19.09
CA ASP A 46 10.89 -33.77 -18.07
C ASP A 46 10.02 -34.98 -18.49
N SER A 47 9.12 -35.46 -17.62
CA SER A 47 8.28 -36.62 -17.91
C SER A 47 7.31 -36.44 -19.09
N ASN A 48 7.26 -35.26 -19.72
CA ASN A 48 6.38 -34.90 -20.82
C ASN A 48 7.10 -34.55 -22.13
N GLY A 49 8.44 -34.61 -22.20
CA GLY A 49 9.13 -34.45 -23.49
C GLY A 49 9.70 -33.06 -23.77
N ALA A 50 9.62 -32.09 -22.86
CA ALA A 50 10.14 -30.73 -23.09
C ALA A 50 11.54 -30.54 -22.48
N ALA A 51 12.47 -30.00 -23.28
CA ALA A 51 13.77 -29.56 -22.78
C ALA A 51 13.58 -28.34 -21.87
N LEU A 52 14.22 -28.35 -20.70
CA LEU A 52 14.28 -27.18 -19.81
C LEU A 52 15.12 -26.10 -20.50
N SER A 53 14.46 -25.19 -21.22
CA SER A 53 15.10 -24.02 -21.79
C SER A 53 15.67 -23.18 -20.65
N GLU A 54 17.00 -23.10 -20.57
CA GLU A 54 17.64 -22.11 -19.71
C GLU A 54 17.16 -20.71 -20.12
N PRO A 55 16.91 -19.81 -19.14
CA PRO A 55 16.43 -18.47 -19.42
C PRO A 55 17.44 -17.75 -20.32
N ASP A 56 17.00 -17.37 -21.52
CA ASP A 56 17.81 -16.66 -22.50
C ASP A 56 18.26 -15.31 -21.93
N PRO A 57 19.57 -15.08 -21.69
CA PRO A 57 20.07 -13.82 -21.14
C PRO A 57 19.97 -12.65 -22.15
N ASN A 58 19.47 -12.90 -23.35
CA ASN A 58 19.28 -11.94 -24.41
C ASN A 58 17.88 -12.02 -25.04
N SER A 59 16.91 -12.62 -24.32
CA SER A 59 15.50 -12.25 -24.50
C SER A 59 15.47 -10.75 -24.36
N GLU A 60 15.21 -10.03 -25.45
CA GLU A 60 14.91 -8.61 -25.39
C GLU A 60 14.01 -8.43 -24.18
N ALA A 61 14.40 -7.55 -23.27
CA ALA A 61 13.60 -7.25 -22.09
C ALA A 61 12.18 -7.06 -22.61
N GLU A 62 11.35 -8.10 -22.42
CA GLU A 62 9.92 -7.98 -22.62
C GLU A 62 9.61 -6.85 -21.68
N SER A 63 9.35 -5.71 -22.30
CA SER A 63 9.01 -4.48 -21.63
C SER A 63 7.81 -4.84 -20.80
N LEU A 64 8.05 -5.21 -19.53
CA LEU A 64 7.06 -5.37 -18.48
C LEU A 64 6.57 -3.96 -18.15
N ASN A 65 5.88 -3.41 -19.14
CA ASN A 65 5.05 -2.23 -19.09
C ASN A 65 3.60 -2.71 -19.29
N GLU A 66 3.25 -3.79 -18.60
CA GLU A 66 1.94 -4.47 -18.61
C GLU A 66 1.62 -4.92 -17.17
N GLY A 67 1.86 -4.06 -16.18
CA GLY A 67 1.56 -4.32 -14.77
C GLY A 67 1.48 -3.06 -13.89
N LEU A 68 1.17 -1.90 -14.47
CA LEU A 68 1.01 -0.62 -13.75
C LEU A 68 -0.49 -0.29 -13.50
N SER A 69 -1.35 -1.31 -13.43
CA SER A 69 -2.81 -1.14 -13.40
C SER A 69 -3.54 -2.43 -12.96
N GLU A 70 -2.99 -3.21 -12.04
CA GLU A 70 -3.75 -4.35 -11.52
C GLU A 70 -4.52 -3.90 -10.28
N SER A 71 -5.84 -4.01 -10.35
CA SER A 71 -6.70 -3.98 -9.18
C SER A 71 -6.30 -5.09 -8.22
N ASP A 72 -5.77 -4.71 -7.07
CA ASP A 72 -5.35 -5.62 -6.03
C ASP A 72 -6.48 -5.86 -5.01
N SER A 73 -6.42 -7.02 -4.36
CA SER A 73 -7.20 -7.29 -3.15
C SER A 73 -6.23 -7.49 -2.01
N VAL A 74 -6.21 -6.53 -1.10
CA VAL A 74 -5.34 -6.50 0.07
C VAL A 74 -6.20 -6.80 1.30
N SER A 75 -5.73 -7.71 2.16
CA SER A 75 -6.41 -8.02 3.40
C SER A 75 -5.39 -8.10 4.52
N GLY A 76 -5.65 -7.39 5.61
CA GLY A 76 -4.93 -7.50 6.86
C GLY A 76 -5.36 -8.73 7.64
N SER A 77 -5.01 -8.73 8.91
CA SER A 77 -5.04 -9.88 9.79
C SER A 77 -5.77 -9.56 11.10
N GLU A 78 -5.46 -10.31 12.15
CA GLU A 78 -5.85 -9.91 13.50
C GLU A 78 -4.71 -9.04 14.06
N GLY A 79 -5.04 -7.86 14.58
CA GLY A 79 -4.12 -6.85 15.11
C GLY A 79 -3.92 -5.65 14.18
N ASP A 80 -3.29 -4.61 14.72
CA ASP A 80 -3.05 -3.34 14.02
C ASP A 80 -2.14 -3.51 12.78
N ASP A 81 -2.67 -3.26 11.59
CA ASP A 81 -2.03 -3.39 10.29
C ASP A 81 -1.80 -2.04 9.59
N ILE A 82 -0.84 -2.00 8.67
CA ILE A 82 -0.63 -0.88 7.75
C ILE A 82 -0.71 -1.43 6.33
N LEU A 83 -1.77 -1.07 5.63
CA LEU A 83 -2.12 -1.62 4.33
C LEU A 83 -2.14 -0.51 3.28
N ASN A 84 -1.25 -0.66 2.30
CA ASN A 84 -1.21 0.20 1.13
C ASN A 84 -1.58 -0.63 -0.08
N GLY A 85 -2.44 -0.08 -0.94
CA GLY A 85 -2.66 -0.57 -2.29
C GLY A 85 -1.44 -0.29 -3.18
N SER A 86 -1.66 -0.36 -4.49
CA SER A 86 -0.62 -0.15 -5.47
C SER A 86 -1.02 0.96 -6.44
N SER A 87 -1.08 0.65 -7.73
CA SER A 87 -1.62 1.52 -8.76
C SER A 87 -2.76 0.75 -9.42
N GLY A 88 -3.96 1.30 -9.45
CA GLY A 88 -5.14 0.57 -9.89
C GLY A 88 -6.29 0.75 -8.93
N ALA A 89 -7.45 0.19 -9.27
CA ALA A 89 -8.62 0.23 -8.41
C ALA A 89 -8.60 -0.95 -7.43
N ASP A 90 -8.20 -0.70 -6.20
CA ASP A 90 -7.91 -1.69 -5.18
C ASP A 90 -9.10 -1.91 -4.23
N ALA A 91 -9.10 -3.08 -3.58
CA ALA A 91 -10.00 -3.41 -2.49
C ALA A 91 -9.18 -3.82 -1.26
N ILE A 92 -9.20 -2.99 -0.22
CA ILE A 92 -8.39 -3.13 0.98
C ILE A 92 -9.29 -3.38 2.19
N GLN A 93 -9.03 -4.47 2.92
CA GLN A 93 -9.70 -4.81 4.18
C GLN A 93 -8.68 -4.82 5.32
N GLY A 94 -8.91 -4.01 6.36
CA GLY A 94 -8.09 -3.92 7.57
C GLY A 94 -8.16 -5.21 8.38
N GLY A 95 -9.33 -5.49 8.95
CA GLY A 95 -9.57 -6.69 9.74
C GLY A 95 -9.94 -6.32 11.17
N ASP A 96 -9.51 -7.14 12.13
CA ASP A 96 -9.67 -6.77 13.54
C ASP A 96 -8.41 -6.01 13.96
N GLY A 97 -8.48 -4.82 14.53
CA GLY A 97 -7.30 -4.05 14.91
C GLY A 97 -7.48 -2.56 14.65
N ASN A 98 -6.54 -1.74 15.10
CA ASN A 98 -6.52 -0.33 14.74
C ASN A 98 -5.62 -0.13 13.53
N ASP A 99 -6.21 -0.08 12.34
CA ASP A 99 -5.52 -0.19 11.08
C ASP A 99 -5.24 1.18 10.42
N VAL A 100 -4.27 1.20 9.51
CA VAL A 100 -4.00 2.33 8.62
C VAL A 100 -4.09 1.86 7.18
N LEU A 101 -5.06 2.40 6.44
CA LEU A 101 -5.40 1.96 5.09
C LEU A 101 -5.19 3.10 4.09
N SER A 102 -4.62 2.80 2.93
CA SER A 102 -4.44 3.73 1.82
C SER A 102 -4.54 3.01 0.49
N GLY A 103 -5.30 3.55 -0.46
CA GLY A 103 -5.36 3.05 -1.84
C GLY A 103 -4.04 3.19 -2.60
N SER A 104 -3.29 4.27 -2.33
CA SER A 104 -2.00 4.53 -2.96
C SER A 104 -0.84 3.76 -2.32
N ALA A 105 0.13 3.37 -3.16
CA ALA A 105 1.42 2.77 -2.76
C ALA A 105 2.24 3.63 -1.78
N ASP A 106 2.11 4.96 -1.83
CA ASP A 106 2.85 5.88 -0.95
C ASP A 106 2.22 6.04 0.45
N GLY A 107 1.04 5.46 0.67
CA GLY A 107 0.34 5.38 1.95
C GLY A 107 -0.44 6.63 2.36
N THR A 108 -0.39 7.73 1.59
CA THR A 108 -1.04 9.00 1.95
C THR A 108 -1.52 9.85 0.78
N GLY A 109 -1.17 9.48 -0.46
CA GLY A 109 -1.52 10.19 -1.68
C GLY A 109 -2.65 9.53 -2.45
N ASP A 110 -2.87 10.04 -3.65
CA ASP A 110 -3.89 9.60 -4.60
C ASP A 110 -3.21 9.00 -5.85
N ASP A 111 -3.54 7.76 -6.18
CA ASP A 111 -3.03 7.10 -7.40
C ASP A 111 -3.88 7.45 -8.65
N GLY A 112 -5.00 8.16 -8.44
CA GLY A 112 -5.94 8.60 -9.45
C GLY A 112 -6.94 7.54 -9.91
N MET A 113 -7.01 6.41 -9.20
CA MET A 113 -7.95 5.32 -9.45
C MET A 113 -8.89 5.15 -8.24
N PRO A 114 -10.12 4.66 -8.46
CA PRO A 114 -11.08 4.54 -7.37
C PRO A 114 -10.84 3.27 -6.55
N ASP A 115 -10.58 3.45 -5.26
CA ASP A 115 -10.34 2.37 -4.30
C ASP A 115 -11.52 2.14 -3.35
N GLN A 116 -11.57 0.93 -2.77
CA GLN A 116 -12.49 0.58 -1.70
C GLN A 116 -11.71 0.18 -0.45
N LEU A 117 -11.85 0.95 0.63
CA LEU A 117 -11.16 0.74 1.89
C LEU A 117 -12.17 0.40 2.98
N PHE A 118 -11.97 -0.73 3.66
CA PHE A 118 -12.83 -1.23 4.73
C PHE A 118 -11.98 -1.42 5.99
N GLY A 119 -12.20 -0.61 7.03
CA GLY A 119 -11.50 -0.73 8.32
C GLY A 119 -11.87 -2.02 9.06
N GLU A 120 -13.18 -2.29 9.11
CA GLU A 120 -13.80 -3.42 9.82
C GLU A 120 -13.93 -3.18 11.33
N ALA A 121 -13.10 -3.74 12.20
CA ALA A 121 -13.29 -3.61 13.65
C ALA A 121 -12.07 -3.00 14.34
N GLY A 122 -12.24 -1.83 14.94
CA GLY A 122 -11.21 -1.10 15.65
C GLY A 122 -11.29 0.39 15.35
N ASP A 123 -10.36 1.17 15.89
CA ASP A 123 -10.28 2.60 15.63
C ASP A 123 -9.31 2.83 14.45
N ASP A 124 -9.85 2.94 13.23
CA ASP A 124 -9.08 2.89 11.99
C ASP A 124 -8.74 4.27 11.42
N VAL A 125 -7.71 4.33 10.56
CA VAL A 125 -7.35 5.52 9.78
C VAL A 125 -7.36 5.19 8.29
N LEU A 126 -8.27 5.82 7.54
CA LEU A 126 -8.44 5.59 6.10
C LEU A 126 -8.03 6.84 5.32
N TYR A 127 -6.99 6.73 4.50
CA TYR A 127 -6.58 7.74 3.52
C TYR A 127 -7.34 7.52 2.21
N LEU A 128 -8.17 8.50 1.85
CA LEU A 128 -9.07 8.46 0.70
C LEU A 128 -8.65 9.50 -0.35
N GLY A 129 -8.19 8.99 -1.49
CA GLY A 129 -7.82 9.72 -2.70
C GLY A 129 -9.04 10.08 -3.56
N SER A 130 -8.83 10.28 -4.86
CA SER A 130 -9.89 10.68 -5.79
C SER A 130 -10.81 9.51 -6.11
N ASP A 131 -12.13 9.73 -6.01
CA ASP A 131 -13.17 8.74 -6.32
C ASP A 131 -13.18 7.49 -5.41
N ASP A 132 -12.42 7.53 -4.31
CA ASP A 132 -12.38 6.48 -3.29
C ASP A 132 -13.67 6.37 -2.47
N THR A 133 -13.88 5.14 -1.98
CA THR A 133 -14.95 4.81 -1.04
C THR A 133 -14.38 4.18 0.22
N GLY A 134 -14.65 4.81 1.37
CA GLY A 134 -14.26 4.32 2.69
C GLY A 134 -15.45 3.83 3.51
N VAL A 135 -15.25 2.74 4.24
CA VAL A 135 -16.14 2.23 5.29
C VAL A 135 -15.29 1.99 6.53
N GLY A 136 -15.62 2.68 7.63
CA GLY A 136 -14.86 2.57 8.88
C GLY A 136 -15.16 1.25 9.59
N GLY A 137 -16.44 1.01 9.86
CA GLY A 137 -16.93 -0.17 10.56
C GLY A 137 -17.19 0.07 12.05
N GLU A 138 -16.79 -0.87 12.89
CA GLU A 138 -16.94 -0.80 14.34
C GLU A 138 -15.76 -0.09 15.01
N GLY A 139 -15.89 1.19 15.33
CA GLY A 139 -14.91 1.87 16.20
C GLY A 139 -14.81 3.35 15.86
N ALA A 140 -13.94 4.08 16.56
CA ALA A 140 -13.79 5.51 16.35
C ALA A 140 -12.83 5.78 15.19
N ASP A 141 -13.38 5.87 13.99
CA ASP A 141 -12.60 5.92 12.76
C ASP A 141 -12.21 7.33 12.36
N THR A 142 -11.11 7.45 11.62
CA THR A 142 -10.62 8.70 11.06
C THR A 142 -10.52 8.58 9.54
N PHE A 143 -11.39 9.31 8.84
CA PHE A 143 -11.36 9.41 7.39
C PHE A 143 -10.56 10.65 6.99
N ILE A 144 -9.51 10.45 6.21
CA ILE A 144 -8.61 11.51 5.73
C ILE A 144 -8.79 11.63 4.22
N ALA A 145 -9.43 12.71 3.76
CA ALA A 145 -9.38 13.07 2.35
C ALA A 145 -8.00 13.68 2.03
N THR A 146 -7.24 13.05 1.13
CA THR A 146 -5.86 13.43 0.84
C THR A 146 -5.77 14.80 0.16
N ALA A 147 -4.61 15.46 0.24
CA ALA A 147 -4.45 16.83 -0.25
C ALA A 147 -4.51 16.97 -1.78
N ASP A 148 -4.25 15.87 -2.49
CA ASP A 148 -4.28 15.72 -3.94
C ASP A 148 -5.61 15.17 -4.46
N ALA A 149 -6.49 14.67 -3.57
CA ALA A 149 -7.82 14.19 -3.92
C ALA A 149 -8.65 15.26 -4.65
N GLN A 150 -9.23 14.84 -5.76
CA GLN A 150 -10.08 15.62 -6.64
C GLN A 150 -11.41 14.87 -6.85
N GLY A 151 -12.37 15.55 -7.48
CA GLY A 151 -13.66 14.92 -7.78
C GLY A 151 -14.46 14.65 -6.51
N ASN A 152 -14.66 13.39 -6.17
CA ASN A 152 -15.51 12.96 -5.06
C ASN A 152 -14.84 11.92 -4.16
N VAL A 153 -15.01 12.03 -2.85
CA VAL A 153 -14.75 10.95 -1.88
C VAL A 153 -16.08 10.50 -1.29
N THR A 154 -16.27 9.21 -1.08
CA THR A 154 -17.47 8.65 -0.45
C THR A 154 -17.11 7.97 0.87
N ILE A 155 -17.85 8.27 1.94
CA ILE A 155 -17.71 7.57 3.23
C ILE A 155 -19.08 7.01 3.59
N GLU A 156 -19.22 5.68 3.61
CA GLU A 156 -20.55 5.04 3.61
C GLU A 156 -21.24 4.99 4.97
N ASP A 157 -20.48 4.98 6.06
CA ASP A 157 -20.98 4.71 7.42
C ASP A 157 -20.64 5.79 8.46
N TYR A 158 -20.24 6.98 7.99
CA TYR A 158 -19.81 8.09 8.85
C TYR A 158 -20.79 8.41 9.99
N ASN A 159 -20.31 8.34 11.22
CA ASN A 159 -21.00 8.69 12.45
C ASN A 159 -20.34 9.89 13.13
N SER A 160 -20.99 11.06 13.07
CA SER A 160 -20.45 12.31 13.65
C SER A 160 -20.24 12.32 15.17
N GLU A 161 -20.80 11.35 15.92
CA GLU A 161 -20.58 11.25 17.37
C GLU A 161 -19.32 10.43 17.73
N GLN A 162 -18.81 9.66 16.77
CA GLN A 162 -17.76 8.65 16.98
C GLN A 162 -16.54 8.91 16.07
N ASP A 163 -16.78 9.29 14.82
CA ASP A 163 -15.76 9.33 13.78
C ASP A 163 -15.28 10.75 13.49
N ALA A 164 -14.05 10.85 12.97
CA ALA A 164 -13.42 12.07 12.55
C ALA A 164 -13.35 12.18 11.03
N LEU A 165 -13.65 13.37 10.51
CA LEU A 165 -13.42 13.72 9.11
C LEU A 165 -12.31 14.76 9.02
N VAL A 166 -11.21 14.37 8.39
CA VAL A 166 -10.02 15.20 8.19
C VAL A 166 -9.87 15.47 6.69
N VAL A 167 -9.53 16.71 6.36
CA VAL A 167 -9.19 17.13 5.00
C VAL A 167 -7.77 17.64 5.01
N GLU A 168 -6.90 16.95 4.30
CA GLU A 168 -5.58 17.47 4.02
C GLU A 168 -5.64 18.48 2.86
N THR A 169 -4.78 19.50 2.92
CA THR A 169 -4.81 20.59 1.94
C THR A 169 -3.46 21.27 1.84
N TYR A 170 -3.11 21.72 0.63
CA TYR A 170 -1.95 22.60 0.41
C TYR A 170 -2.29 24.09 0.61
N ASP A 171 -3.58 24.47 0.63
CA ASP A 171 -4.03 25.83 0.93
C ASP A 171 -4.63 25.91 2.33
N LYS A 172 -4.09 26.83 3.14
CA LYS A 172 -4.56 27.12 4.50
C LYS A 172 -5.94 27.78 4.55
N ASN A 173 -6.43 28.30 3.43
CA ASN A 173 -7.73 28.94 3.33
C ASN A 173 -8.80 27.98 2.79
N THR A 174 -8.45 26.70 2.59
CA THR A 174 -9.42 25.67 2.24
C THR A 174 -10.52 25.63 3.29
N SER A 175 -11.76 25.61 2.80
CA SER A 175 -12.95 25.68 3.62
C SER A 175 -14.11 24.98 2.93
N VAL A 176 -15.15 24.67 3.70
CA VAL A 176 -16.43 24.21 3.16
C VAL A 176 -17.09 25.34 2.39
N SER A 177 -17.36 25.12 1.11
CA SER A 177 -18.04 26.09 0.24
C SER A 177 -19.56 25.99 0.34
N HIS A 178 -20.09 24.77 0.35
CA HIS A 178 -21.52 24.49 0.48
C HIS A 178 -21.77 23.06 0.97
N GLN A 179 -22.89 22.87 1.65
CA GLN A 179 -23.37 21.56 2.10
C GLN A 179 -24.80 21.34 1.59
N THR A 180 -25.04 20.21 0.93
CA THR A 180 -26.36 19.86 0.37
C THR A 180 -26.79 18.50 0.88
N VAL A 181 -27.95 18.43 1.53
CA VAL A 181 -28.59 17.15 1.85
C VAL A 181 -29.61 16.83 0.76
N SER A 182 -29.48 15.66 0.14
CA SER A 182 -30.42 15.18 -0.88
C SER A 182 -30.52 13.66 -0.80
N GLU A 183 -31.74 13.14 -0.91
CA GLU A 183 -32.01 11.69 -0.98
C GLU A 183 -31.42 10.85 0.17
N GLY A 184 -31.23 11.45 1.34
CA GLY A 184 -30.65 10.76 2.50
C GLY A 184 -29.12 10.73 2.53
N SER A 185 -28.46 11.58 1.73
CA SER A 185 -27.01 11.75 1.73
C SER A 185 -26.65 13.22 1.87
N LEU A 186 -25.64 13.51 2.68
CA LEU A 186 -25.00 14.82 2.75
C LEU A 186 -23.87 14.88 1.73
N LYS A 187 -23.79 15.97 0.99
CA LYS A 187 -22.65 16.32 0.14
C LYS A 187 -22.00 17.58 0.66
N VAL A 188 -20.72 17.49 0.98
CA VAL A 188 -19.87 18.60 1.44
C VAL A 188 -18.96 19.01 0.29
N SER A 189 -19.19 20.18 -0.30
CA SER A 189 -18.34 20.71 -1.37
C SER A 189 -17.32 21.68 -0.79
N LEU A 190 -16.04 21.46 -1.08
CA LEU A 190 -14.93 22.28 -0.58
C LEU A 190 -14.52 23.35 -1.59
N SER A 191 -13.80 24.36 -1.14
CA SER A 191 -13.25 25.42 -2.00
C SER A 191 -12.20 24.92 -3.01
N THR A 192 -11.63 23.74 -2.78
CA THR A 192 -10.71 23.06 -3.72
C THR A 192 -11.43 22.47 -4.93
N GLY A 193 -12.74 22.25 -4.83
CA GLY A 193 -13.54 21.53 -5.83
C GLY A 193 -13.83 20.08 -5.44
N LEU A 194 -13.12 19.52 -4.45
CA LEU A 194 -13.42 18.21 -3.88
C LEU A 194 -14.82 18.20 -3.26
N THR A 195 -15.54 17.11 -3.47
CA THR A 195 -16.81 16.82 -2.80
C THR A 195 -16.68 15.59 -1.93
N ILE A 196 -17.16 15.65 -0.70
CA ILE A 196 -17.23 14.50 0.19
C ILE A 196 -18.71 14.12 0.32
N THR A 197 -19.05 12.89 -0.04
CA THR A 197 -20.39 12.33 0.03
C THR A 197 -20.50 11.42 1.24
N LEU A 198 -21.47 11.70 2.11
CA LEU A 198 -21.76 10.97 3.34
C LEU A 198 -23.21 10.44 3.28
N PRO A 199 -23.44 9.23 2.73
CA PRO A 199 -24.73 8.56 2.80
C PRO A 199 -25.17 8.36 4.26
N GLY A 200 -26.48 8.41 4.51
CA GLY A 200 -27.04 8.25 5.86
C GLY A 200 -26.97 9.50 6.74
N VAL A 201 -26.21 10.52 6.35
CA VAL A 201 -26.14 11.81 7.07
C VAL A 201 -27.21 12.77 6.55
N ASP A 202 -28.25 13.00 7.36
CA ASP A 202 -29.45 13.76 6.98
C ASP A 202 -29.41 15.27 7.35
N SER A 203 -28.31 15.74 7.94
CA SER A 203 -28.15 17.13 8.35
C SER A 203 -26.75 17.65 8.07
N PRO A 204 -26.59 18.95 7.71
CA PRO A 204 -25.27 19.55 7.55
C PRO A 204 -24.40 19.37 8.80
N LEU A 205 -23.11 19.14 8.58
CA LEU A 205 -22.11 19.11 9.64
C LEU A 205 -21.82 20.52 10.15
N ASN A 206 -21.54 20.63 11.44
CA ASN A 206 -21.04 21.88 12.02
C ASN A 206 -19.59 22.13 11.56
N ASP A 207 -19.19 23.40 11.53
CA ASP A 207 -17.87 23.82 11.04
C ASP A 207 -16.69 23.24 11.85
N ASP A 208 -16.93 22.77 13.07
CA ASP A 208 -15.95 22.17 13.97
C ASP A 208 -15.77 20.66 13.80
N VAL A 209 -16.64 20.00 13.03
CA VAL A 209 -16.57 18.55 12.78
C VAL A 209 -15.49 18.22 11.75
N ILE A 210 -15.31 19.08 10.75
CA ILE A 210 -14.32 18.87 9.69
C ILE A 210 -13.01 19.55 10.08
N SER A 211 -11.95 18.74 10.23
CA SER A 211 -10.62 19.23 10.54
C SER A 211 -9.80 19.45 9.28
N PHE A 212 -9.34 20.68 9.05
CA PHE A 212 -8.43 20.99 7.94
C PHE A 212 -6.97 20.96 8.40
N VAL A 213 -6.16 20.13 7.75
CA VAL A 213 -4.74 19.96 8.06
C VAL A 213 -3.90 20.38 6.86
N LEU A 214 -2.86 21.18 7.10
CA LEU A 214 -1.91 21.54 6.05
C LEU A 214 -0.98 20.37 5.76
N ALA A 215 -1.07 19.82 4.54
CA ALA A 215 -0.13 18.82 4.06
C ALA A 215 1.29 19.42 3.98
N ASN A 216 2.29 18.62 4.33
CA ASN A 216 3.67 19.07 4.29
C ASN A 216 4.15 19.10 2.82
N PRO A 217 4.54 20.26 2.27
CA PRO A 217 4.85 20.41 0.84
C PRO A 217 6.15 19.71 0.38
N LEU A 218 6.73 18.83 1.20
CA LEU A 218 7.93 18.05 0.87
C LEU A 218 7.62 16.63 0.38
N HIS A 219 6.34 16.23 0.35
CA HIS A 219 5.93 14.90 -0.16
C HIS A 219 5.95 14.84 -1.68
N ASP A 220 5.78 15.97 -2.36
CA ASP A 220 5.83 16.04 -3.82
C ASP A 220 7.29 16.16 -4.29
N GLY A 221 7.96 15.02 -4.39
CA GLY A 221 9.22 14.90 -5.11
C GLY A 221 8.97 15.17 -6.59
N GLY A 222 9.29 16.39 -7.04
CA GLY A 222 9.00 16.86 -8.40
C GLY A 222 9.78 16.21 -9.55
#